data_AF-A0A0C3GZH2-F1
#
_entry.id   AF-A0A0C3GZH2-F1
#
_cell.length_a   1.000
_cell.length_b   1.000
_cell.length_c   1.000
_cell.angle_alpha   90.00
_cell.angle_beta   90.00
_cell.angle_gamma   90.00
#
_symmetry.space_group_name_H-M   'P 1'
#
loop_
_entity.id
_entity.type
_entity.pdbx_description
1 polymer ?
#
loop_
_entity_poly.entity_id
_entity_poly.type
_entity_poly.pdbx_seq_one_letter_code
_entity_poly.pdbx_strand_id
1 'polypeptide(L)'
;MMSWLSGKTGKVVTLAWPTNDSLIEQASTNSISFDPPGTYSVLDDQVLRAFTVGGPKEHSTSIYLANLRQAISTGVSTAAFVKIITLPYAVHRASLLLGNAGFATLEFTQRTKSITLRIHNWHGAILKQITADAAAAYGDLVITEHAIAICISSGREPNPDYFLAGNPSPVIRVDNIPGPFPAEIRRLTGDQILVWNFETEVLNVVSIPQIETAPMVHEADFQLVCDTHLAIGGRIQRGFSRPSALLKSFAISDPEGTDRTFSHGENFEMGDDIGVVASPGSSAPNPILVNYHHHGGRFTVVKNELLTGEIHSEPRPLGFWDQDELHQFWDHPHVTRTIEGTISPRLPSISNSRVLVSLMIEDEDERFIKFSVKSPLGIQPYGIHGNILFLYDFDQKRCKDLLNLTEAERTSLENRLRKENKHAQVSIVERNFKAGIEEEIDTEYSLEFEPPQEYLNHLQGIRLVNESRTNGVEKTPTLEFDEAPMEKKSTPRILYTRSAVWFPENLATRGIEPRKLALTSSGIVYLPRISEIGFFLSFDEL
;
A
#
# COMPACT_ATOMS: atom_id res chain seq x y z
N MET A 1 6.33 -22.35 -11.96
CA MET A 1 7.66 -21.98 -11.42
C MET A 1 7.51 -20.64 -10.74
N MET A 2 8.09 -20.40 -9.56
CA MET A 2 7.92 -19.13 -8.82
C MET A 2 8.97 -18.11 -9.26
N SER A 3 8.90 -17.68 -10.52
CA SER A 3 9.90 -16.80 -11.16
C SER A 3 10.21 -15.53 -10.36
N TRP A 4 9.21 -14.95 -9.69
CA TRP A 4 9.37 -13.79 -8.80
C TRP A 4 10.27 -14.05 -7.58
N LEU A 5 10.38 -15.30 -7.11
CA LEU A 5 11.13 -15.63 -5.89
C LEU A 5 12.62 -15.34 -6.06
N SER A 6 13.17 -15.55 -7.26
CA SER A 6 14.55 -15.22 -7.62
C SER A 6 14.84 -13.71 -7.61
N GLY A 7 13.79 -12.88 -7.56
CA GLY A 7 13.91 -11.44 -7.68
C GLY A 7 14.25 -10.94 -9.08
N LYS A 8 14.51 -11.85 -10.03
CA LYS A 8 14.80 -11.50 -11.41
C LYS A 8 13.52 -11.10 -12.10
N THR A 9 13.59 -9.95 -12.73
CA THR A 9 12.55 -9.47 -13.61
C THR A 9 12.64 -10.24 -14.93
N GLY A 10 11.51 -10.78 -15.38
CA GLY A 10 11.40 -11.53 -16.62
C GLY A 10 11.46 -10.58 -17.82
N LYS A 11 10.35 -10.50 -18.57
CA LYS A 11 10.25 -9.53 -19.68
C LYS A 11 10.11 -8.11 -19.15
N VAL A 12 10.91 -7.19 -19.71
CA VAL A 12 10.75 -5.75 -19.50
C VAL A 12 10.02 -5.13 -20.68
N VAL A 13 8.93 -4.43 -20.39
CA VAL A 13 8.16 -3.68 -21.38
C VAL A 13 8.30 -2.20 -21.09
N THR A 14 8.69 -1.43 -22.09
CA THR A 14 8.75 0.04 -22.00
C THR A 14 7.34 0.60 -21.99
N LEU A 15 7.03 1.51 -21.07
CA LEU A 15 5.75 2.21 -21.03
C LEU A 15 5.94 3.64 -21.55
N ALA A 16 5.24 4.00 -22.61
CA ALA A 16 5.47 5.25 -23.34
C ALA A 16 4.19 6.03 -23.64
N TRP A 17 4.30 7.36 -23.65
CA TRP A 17 3.24 8.26 -24.09
C TRP A 17 3.14 8.31 -25.63
N PRO A 18 1.95 8.60 -26.20
CA PRO A 18 1.79 8.72 -27.64
C PRO A 18 2.51 9.98 -28.16
N THR A 19 3.22 9.85 -29.28
CA THR A 19 4.14 10.87 -29.80
C THR A 19 3.51 11.89 -30.75
N ASN A 20 2.21 11.81 -31.01
CA ASN A 20 1.47 12.70 -31.92
C ASN A 20 0.12 13.12 -31.29
N ASP A 21 0.13 13.41 -29.99
CA ASP A 21 -1.07 13.84 -29.27
C ASP A 21 -0.84 15.24 -28.74
N SER A 22 -1.54 16.21 -29.30
CA SER A 22 -1.37 17.63 -28.96
C SER A 22 -1.56 17.92 -27.48
N LEU A 23 -2.39 17.14 -26.78
CA LEU A 23 -2.59 17.31 -25.34
C LEU A 23 -1.33 16.88 -24.56
N ILE A 24 -0.75 15.74 -24.93
CA ILE A 24 0.48 15.23 -24.31
C ILE A 24 1.65 16.15 -24.64
N GLU A 25 1.76 16.60 -25.89
CA GLU A 25 2.77 17.58 -26.31
C GLU A 25 2.67 18.87 -25.50
N GLN A 26 1.47 19.47 -25.41
CA GLN A 26 1.25 20.68 -24.61
C GLN A 26 1.56 20.47 -23.12
N ALA A 27 1.15 19.33 -22.56
CA ALA A 27 1.42 19.02 -21.17
C ALA A 27 2.92 18.81 -20.89
N SER A 28 3.67 18.30 -21.88
CA SER A 28 5.13 18.14 -21.80
C SER A 28 5.88 19.48 -21.85
N THR A 29 5.40 20.46 -22.64
CA THR A 29 6.07 21.76 -22.82
C THR A 29 5.73 22.77 -21.74
N ASN A 30 4.51 22.71 -21.20
CA ASN A 30 4.01 23.75 -20.31
C ASN A 30 4.50 23.60 -18.86
N SER A 31 5.40 22.64 -18.56
CA SER A 31 5.83 22.33 -17.19
C SER A 31 4.65 22.38 -16.22
N ILE A 32 3.49 21.81 -16.62
CA ILE A 32 2.34 21.74 -15.71
C ILE A 32 2.75 20.71 -14.66
N SER A 33 3.48 21.21 -13.65
CA SER A 33 4.04 20.50 -12.51
C SER A 33 2.97 20.11 -11.49
N PHE A 34 1.76 19.89 -11.98
CA PHE A 34 0.72 19.22 -11.25
C PHE A 34 0.56 17.87 -11.94
N ASP A 35 1.40 16.90 -11.56
CA ASP A 35 0.91 15.53 -11.40
C ASP A 35 0.13 15.57 -10.07
N PRO A 36 -1.16 15.97 -10.04
CA PRO A 36 -1.88 15.87 -8.79
C PRO A 36 -1.88 14.40 -8.37
N PRO A 37 -1.77 14.14 -7.05
CA PRO A 37 -2.01 12.82 -6.50
C PRO A 37 -3.37 12.29 -7.01
N GLY A 38 -3.44 11.02 -7.42
CA GLY A 38 -4.70 10.39 -7.88
C GLY A 38 -4.99 10.42 -9.38
N THR A 39 -3.98 10.60 -10.25
CA THR A 39 -4.17 10.58 -11.73
C THR A 39 -3.95 9.22 -12.36
N TYR A 40 -3.27 8.31 -11.68
CA TYR A 40 -3.05 6.95 -12.12
C TYR A 40 -4.00 6.00 -11.40
N SER A 41 -4.62 5.11 -12.16
CA SER A 41 -5.22 3.90 -11.64
C SER A 41 -4.49 2.71 -12.25
N VAL A 42 -4.03 1.81 -11.39
CA VAL A 42 -3.31 0.60 -11.79
C VAL A 42 -4.09 -0.59 -11.22
N LEU A 43 -4.47 -1.51 -12.09
CA LEU A 43 -5.21 -2.70 -11.70
C LEU A 43 -4.90 -3.82 -12.69
N ASP A 44 -4.65 -5.01 -12.15
CA ASP A 44 -4.26 -6.21 -12.87
C ASP A 44 -2.98 -6.04 -13.68
N ASP A 45 -3.04 -5.55 -14.90
CA ASP A 45 -1.89 -5.24 -15.77
C ASP A 45 -2.23 -4.03 -16.68
N GLN A 46 -3.16 -3.20 -16.20
CA GLN A 46 -3.65 -2.02 -16.91
C GLN A 46 -3.26 -0.77 -16.12
N VAL A 47 -2.90 0.27 -16.87
CA VAL A 47 -2.58 1.58 -16.33
C VAL A 47 -3.49 2.59 -17.01
N LEU A 48 -4.36 3.20 -16.23
CA LEU A 48 -5.26 4.26 -16.67
C LEU A 48 -4.74 5.60 -16.17
N ARG A 49 -4.81 6.62 -17.03
CA ARG A 49 -4.55 8.01 -16.65
C ARG A 49 -5.55 8.96 -17.27
N ALA A 50 -6.09 9.87 -16.46
CA ALA A 50 -7.03 10.90 -16.88
C ALA A 50 -6.35 12.28 -16.96
N PHE A 51 -6.67 13.04 -18.01
CA PHE A 51 -6.25 14.43 -18.18
C PHE A 51 -7.46 15.33 -18.41
N THR A 52 -7.74 16.18 -17.44
CA THR A 52 -8.82 17.16 -17.51
C THR A 52 -8.28 18.48 -18.03
N VAL A 53 -8.93 19.01 -19.06
CA VAL A 53 -8.56 20.23 -19.79
C VAL A 53 -9.80 21.11 -19.89
N GLY A 54 -9.66 22.41 -19.62
CA GLY A 54 -10.79 23.33 -19.76
C GLY A 54 -10.66 24.62 -18.96
N GLY A 55 -11.37 25.65 -19.40
CA GLY A 55 -11.54 26.91 -18.67
C GLY A 55 -12.83 26.88 -17.82
N PRO A 56 -13.19 27.99 -17.14
CA PRO A 56 -14.29 28.05 -16.17
C PRO A 56 -15.70 27.70 -16.69
N LYS A 57 -15.87 27.48 -18.00
CA LYS A 57 -17.17 27.26 -18.66
C LYS A 57 -17.26 25.95 -19.44
N GLU A 58 -16.13 25.35 -19.79
CA GLU A 58 -16.08 24.09 -20.56
C GLU A 58 -14.90 23.27 -20.07
N HIS A 59 -15.20 22.08 -19.55
CA HIS A 59 -14.22 21.08 -19.15
C HIS A 59 -14.42 19.81 -19.99
N SER A 60 -13.31 19.19 -20.37
CA SER A 60 -13.26 17.89 -21.01
C SER A 60 -12.16 17.05 -20.38
N THR A 61 -12.33 15.73 -20.35
CA THR A 61 -11.31 14.82 -19.83
C THR A 61 -10.95 13.79 -20.87
N SER A 62 -9.67 13.72 -21.24
CA SER A 62 -9.14 12.60 -22.04
C SER A 62 -8.67 11.47 -21.14
N ILE A 63 -9.11 10.24 -21.41
CA ILE A 63 -8.70 9.03 -20.70
C ILE A 63 -7.70 8.27 -21.57
N TYR A 64 -6.57 7.92 -20.99
CA TYR A 64 -5.51 7.11 -21.60
C TYR A 64 -5.40 5.78 -20.89
N LEU A 65 -5.19 4.72 -21.65
CA LEU A 65 -5.01 3.37 -21.14
C LEU A 65 -3.77 2.74 -21.76
N ALA A 66 -2.95 2.09 -20.94
CA ALA A 66 -1.93 1.16 -21.40
C ALA A 66 -2.27 -0.25 -20.89
N ASN A 67 -2.20 -1.24 -21.79
CA ASN A 67 -2.41 -2.64 -21.46
C ASN A 67 -1.07 -3.38 -21.54
N LEU A 68 -0.51 -3.70 -20.37
CA LEU A 68 0.81 -4.30 -20.24
C LEU A 68 0.78 -5.78 -20.62
N ARG A 69 -0.30 -6.49 -20.28
CA ARG A 69 -0.52 -7.90 -20.63
C ARG A 69 -0.56 -8.13 -22.14
N GLN A 70 -1.18 -7.21 -22.88
CA GLN A 70 -1.18 -7.27 -24.34
C GLN A 70 0.24 -7.14 -24.91
N ALA A 71 1.04 -6.21 -24.41
CA ALA A 71 2.43 -6.05 -24.87
C ALA A 71 3.31 -7.27 -24.54
N ILE A 72 3.07 -7.91 -23.39
CA ILE A 72 3.75 -9.16 -23.02
C ILE A 72 3.38 -10.28 -24.00
N SER A 73 2.08 -10.56 -24.15
CA SER A 73 1.56 -11.67 -24.97
C SER A 73 1.87 -11.53 -26.46
N THR A 74 1.94 -10.29 -26.98
CA THR A 74 2.26 -10.04 -28.40
C THR A 74 3.76 -9.97 -28.69
N GLY A 75 4.62 -10.11 -27.68
CA GLY A 75 6.07 -10.04 -27.89
C GLY A 75 6.62 -8.63 -28.06
N VAL A 76 5.79 -7.57 -28.01
CA VAL A 76 6.23 -6.18 -28.23
C VAL A 76 7.04 -5.67 -27.02
N SER A 77 8.06 -4.85 -27.29
CA SER A 77 8.96 -4.27 -26.26
C SER A 77 8.42 -3.00 -25.61
N THR A 78 7.32 -2.47 -26.12
CA THR A 78 6.73 -1.18 -25.72
C THR A 78 5.21 -1.29 -25.63
N ALA A 79 4.65 -0.92 -24.49
CA ALA A 79 3.23 -0.65 -24.30
C ALA A 79 3.02 0.88 -24.37
N ALA A 80 2.35 1.35 -25.42
CA ALA A 80 2.00 2.76 -25.53
C ALA A 80 0.68 3.04 -24.81
N PHE A 81 0.60 4.20 -24.15
CA PHE A 81 -0.69 4.76 -23.74
C PHE A 81 -1.50 5.13 -24.99
N VAL A 82 -2.76 4.70 -25.02
CA VAL A 82 -3.72 5.01 -26.06
C VAL A 82 -4.82 5.87 -25.47
N LYS A 83 -5.15 7.00 -26.11
CA LYS A 83 -6.36 7.78 -25.78
C LYS A 83 -7.58 6.94 -26.15
N ILE A 84 -8.31 6.46 -25.15
CA ILE A 84 -9.48 5.62 -25.37
C ILE A 84 -10.77 6.43 -25.55
N ILE A 85 -10.87 7.60 -24.90
CA ILE A 85 -12.03 8.48 -25.01
C ILE A 85 -11.71 9.91 -24.56
N THR A 86 -12.51 10.87 -25.02
CA THR A 86 -12.63 12.21 -24.44
C THR A 86 -14.06 12.42 -23.93
N LEU A 87 -14.18 12.66 -22.63
CA LEU A 87 -15.44 12.88 -21.92
C LEU A 87 -15.77 14.38 -21.91
N PRO A 88 -17.04 14.78 -22.11
CA PRO A 88 -17.45 16.18 -22.22
C PRO A 88 -17.68 16.87 -20.86
N TYR A 89 -16.98 16.44 -19.81
CA TYR A 89 -17.08 16.97 -18.46
C TYR A 89 -15.77 16.79 -17.70
N ALA A 90 -15.66 17.39 -16.51
CA ALA A 90 -14.48 17.30 -15.66
C ALA A 90 -14.47 16.00 -14.86
N VAL A 91 -13.40 15.23 -15.01
CA VAL A 91 -13.11 14.09 -14.13
C VAL A 91 -12.05 14.49 -13.11
N HIS A 92 -12.40 14.33 -11.83
CA HIS A 92 -11.52 14.61 -10.70
C HIS A 92 -10.78 13.36 -10.24
N ARG A 93 -11.42 12.19 -10.30
CA ARG A 93 -10.80 10.87 -10.11
C ARG A 93 -11.32 9.88 -11.15
N ALA A 94 -10.44 9.00 -11.59
CA ALA A 94 -10.78 7.89 -12.48
C ALA A 94 -10.12 6.62 -11.95
N SER A 95 -10.83 5.49 -12.01
CA SER A 95 -10.26 4.21 -11.60
C SER A 95 -10.76 3.06 -12.45
N LEU A 96 -9.91 2.06 -12.64
CA LEU A 96 -10.20 0.84 -13.40
C LEU A 96 -11.23 -0.02 -12.66
N LEU A 97 -12.18 -0.59 -13.41
CA LEU A 97 -13.11 -1.59 -12.86
C LEU A 97 -12.47 -2.98 -12.87
N LEU A 98 -12.85 -3.82 -11.91
CA LEU A 98 -12.42 -5.22 -11.85
C LEU A 98 -12.77 -5.97 -13.14
N GLY A 99 -11.97 -6.97 -13.50
CA GLY A 99 -12.24 -7.85 -14.65
C GLY A 99 -12.18 -7.17 -16.02
N ASN A 100 -11.50 -6.02 -16.14
CA ASN A 100 -11.39 -5.25 -17.39
C ASN A 100 -12.76 -4.80 -17.96
N ALA A 101 -13.74 -4.55 -17.07
CA ALA A 101 -15.10 -4.17 -17.45
C ALA A 101 -15.23 -2.73 -17.98
N GLY A 102 -14.23 -1.88 -17.72
CA GLY A 102 -14.25 -0.46 -18.06
C GLY A 102 -13.57 0.38 -16.98
N PHE A 103 -14.12 1.56 -16.73
CA PHE A 103 -13.60 2.49 -15.73
C PHE A 103 -14.71 3.28 -15.05
N ALA A 104 -14.46 3.68 -13.80
CA ALA A 104 -15.30 4.60 -13.05
C ALA A 104 -14.73 6.02 -13.09
N THR A 105 -15.60 7.02 -13.04
CA THR A 105 -15.21 8.43 -12.89
C THR A 105 -15.96 9.11 -11.75
N LEU A 106 -15.29 10.06 -11.11
CA LEU A 106 -15.86 10.96 -10.12
C LEU A 106 -15.73 12.39 -10.60
N GLU A 107 -16.84 13.11 -10.53
CA GLU A 107 -16.92 14.56 -10.71
C GLU A 107 -17.44 15.20 -9.42
N PHE A 108 -16.70 16.14 -8.86
CA PHE A 108 -17.18 16.99 -7.76
C PHE A 108 -17.60 18.36 -8.30
N THR A 109 -18.80 18.81 -7.94
CA THR A 109 -19.31 20.12 -8.35
C THR A 109 -19.46 21.03 -7.14
N GLN A 110 -18.50 21.94 -6.96
CA GLN A 110 -18.44 22.84 -5.80
C GLN A 110 -19.70 23.72 -5.64
N ARG A 111 -20.29 24.17 -6.76
CA ARG A 111 -21.48 25.03 -6.75
C ARG A 111 -22.71 24.33 -6.16
N THR A 112 -22.90 23.06 -6.49
CA THR A 112 -24.04 22.26 -6.05
C THR A 112 -23.71 21.43 -4.81
N LYS A 113 -22.43 21.38 -4.39
CA LYS A 113 -21.93 20.53 -3.30
C LYS A 113 -22.38 19.09 -3.50
N SER A 114 -22.08 18.55 -4.67
CA SER A 114 -22.49 17.20 -5.07
C SER A 114 -21.33 16.47 -5.73
N ILE A 115 -21.23 15.17 -5.49
CA ILE A 115 -20.43 14.24 -6.28
C ILE A 115 -21.30 13.54 -7.32
N THR A 116 -20.77 13.29 -8.51
CA THR A 116 -21.36 12.39 -9.50
C THR A 116 -20.40 11.25 -9.79
N LEU A 117 -20.85 10.03 -9.53
CA LEU A 117 -20.13 8.79 -9.83
C LEU A 117 -20.71 8.20 -11.10
N ARG A 118 -19.83 7.75 -12.01
CA ARG A 118 -20.23 7.15 -13.28
C ARG A 118 -19.42 5.91 -13.58
N ILE A 119 -20.08 4.90 -14.11
CA ILE A 119 -19.47 3.68 -14.64
C ILE A 119 -19.52 3.75 -16.16
N HIS A 120 -18.37 3.54 -16.80
CA HIS A 120 -18.22 3.58 -18.24
C HIS A 120 -17.75 2.25 -18.79
N ASN A 121 -18.21 1.92 -19.99
CA ASN A 121 -17.47 0.98 -20.83
C ASN A 121 -16.23 1.66 -21.45
N TRP A 122 -15.40 0.89 -22.15
CA TRP A 122 -14.19 1.41 -22.80
C TRP A 122 -14.43 2.47 -23.91
N HIS A 123 -15.66 2.58 -24.41
CA HIS A 123 -16.07 3.59 -25.38
C HIS A 123 -16.59 4.89 -24.72
N GLY A 124 -16.59 4.94 -23.38
CA GLY A 124 -17.07 6.08 -22.59
C GLY A 124 -18.58 6.17 -22.44
N ALA A 125 -19.36 5.20 -22.96
CA ALA A 125 -20.79 5.18 -22.72
C ALA A 125 -21.05 4.98 -21.22
N ILE A 126 -21.90 5.83 -20.64
CA ILE A 126 -22.32 5.72 -19.25
C ILE A 126 -23.23 4.49 -19.13
N LEU A 127 -22.78 3.49 -18.39
CA LEU A 127 -23.55 2.29 -18.08
C LEU A 127 -24.46 2.54 -16.86
N LYS A 128 -23.90 3.19 -15.83
CA LYS A 128 -24.62 3.58 -14.61
C LYS A 128 -24.10 4.92 -14.10
N GLN A 129 -24.96 5.67 -13.43
CA GLN A 129 -24.61 6.95 -12.82
C GLN A 129 -25.43 7.17 -11.55
N ILE A 130 -24.81 7.79 -10.55
CA ILE A 130 -25.49 8.34 -9.39
C ILE A 130 -24.91 9.70 -9.02
N THR A 131 -25.73 10.56 -8.43
CA THR A 131 -25.33 11.84 -7.85
C THR A 131 -25.72 11.85 -6.39
N ALA A 132 -24.82 12.32 -5.53
CA ALA A 132 -25.04 12.41 -4.10
C ALA A 132 -24.51 13.75 -3.56
N ASP A 133 -25.14 14.24 -2.50
CA ASP A 133 -24.73 15.46 -1.83
C ASP A 133 -23.45 15.20 -1.01
N ALA A 134 -22.49 16.12 -1.11
CA ALA A 134 -21.23 16.09 -0.37
C ALA A 134 -20.66 17.51 -0.27
N ALA A 135 -20.27 17.94 0.93
CA ALA A 135 -19.65 19.26 1.11
C ALA A 135 -18.23 19.32 0.54
N ALA A 136 -17.53 18.18 0.53
CA ALA A 136 -16.22 17.96 -0.08
C ALA A 136 -16.01 16.45 -0.30
N ALA A 137 -15.00 16.08 -1.08
CA ALA A 137 -14.57 14.69 -1.28
C ALA A 137 -13.04 14.60 -1.29
N TYR A 138 -12.52 13.44 -0.86
CA TYR A 138 -11.11 13.24 -0.54
C TYR A 138 -10.60 11.88 -0.99
N GLY A 139 -9.29 11.78 -1.23
CA GLY A 139 -8.62 10.52 -1.56
C GLY A 139 -8.89 10.04 -2.98
N ASP A 140 -8.85 8.73 -3.16
CA ASP A 140 -9.06 8.02 -4.43
C ASP A 140 -10.30 7.12 -4.38
N LEU A 141 -10.75 6.65 -5.55
CA LEU A 141 -11.88 5.71 -5.65
C LEU A 141 -11.44 4.31 -5.24
N VAL A 142 -12.15 3.73 -4.27
CA VAL A 142 -12.02 2.32 -3.88
C VAL A 142 -13.08 1.51 -4.63
N ILE A 143 -12.66 0.48 -5.36
CA ILE A 143 -13.53 -0.30 -6.26
C ILE A 143 -13.47 -1.78 -5.87
N THR A 144 -14.63 -2.41 -5.74
CA THR A 144 -14.80 -3.87 -5.64
C THR A 144 -15.55 -4.40 -6.86
N GLU A 145 -15.92 -5.69 -6.83
CA GLU A 145 -16.70 -6.32 -7.89
C GLU A 145 -18.07 -5.66 -8.05
N HIS A 146 -18.65 -5.15 -6.97
CA HIS A 146 -20.04 -4.68 -6.94
C HIS A 146 -20.21 -3.23 -6.43
N ALA A 147 -19.16 -2.61 -5.90
CA ALA A 147 -19.27 -1.29 -5.28
C ALA A 147 -18.13 -0.31 -5.64
N ILE A 148 -18.46 0.98 -5.57
CA ILE A 148 -17.52 2.10 -5.62
C ILE A 148 -17.66 2.87 -4.31
N ALA A 149 -16.55 3.19 -3.67
CA ALA A 149 -16.52 3.98 -2.45
C ALA A 149 -15.57 5.18 -2.54
N ILE A 150 -15.93 6.25 -1.82
CA ILE A 150 -15.14 7.48 -1.72
C ILE A 150 -15.36 8.15 -0.36
N CYS A 151 -14.31 8.76 0.19
CA CYS A 151 -14.42 9.55 1.41
C CYS A 151 -15.00 10.94 1.10
N ILE A 152 -16.01 11.35 1.87
CA ILE A 152 -16.72 12.61 1.71
C ILE A 152 -16.84 13.36 3.03
N SER A 153 -17.13 14.66 2.94
CA SER A 153 -17.52 15.48 4.09
C SER A 153 -19.03 15.71 4.12
N SER A 154 -19.62 15.52 5.30
CA SER A 154 -21.00 15.93 5.62
C SER A 154 -21.18 17.45 5.64
N GLY A 155 -20.08 18.21 5.71
CA GLY A 155 -20.09 19.66 5.91
C GLY A 155 -20.01 20.08 7.38
N ARG A 156 -20.00 19.12 8.32
CA ARG A 156 -19.78 19.40 9.74
C ARG A 156 -18.37 19.96 9.94
N GLU A 157 -18.27 21.15 10.56
CA GLU A 157 -16.98 21.66 10.99
C GLU A 157 -16.49 20.81 12.18
N PRO A 158 -15.26 20.29 12.12
CA PRO A 158 -14.64 19.58 13.23
C PRO A 158 -14.38 20.56 14.40
N ASN A 159 -14.32 20.06 15.64
CA ASN A 159 -14.04 20.91 16.79
C ASN A 159 -12.69 21.61 16.57
N PRO A 160 -12.61 22.95 16.66
CA PRO A 160 -11.36 23.69 16.49
C PRO A 160 -10.23 23.21 17.42
N ASP A 161 -10.57 22.64 18.58
CA ASP A 161 -9.59 22.08 19.52
C ASP A 161 -8.81 20.89 18.94
N TYR A 162 -9.33 20.24 17.90
CA TYR A 162 -8.68 19.12 17.21
C TYR A 162 -7.53 19.54 16.26
N PHE A 163 -7.37 20.83 15.97
CA PHE A 163 -6.34 21.35 15.06
C PHE A 163 -5.25 22.18 15.77
N LEU A 164 -5.25 22.19 17.10
CA LEU A 164 -4.38 23.07 17.89
C LEU A 164 -2.90 22.65 17.92
N ALA A 165 -2.54 21.48 17.38
CA ALA A 165 -1.15 21.01 17.33
C ALA A 165 -0.80 20.42 15.95
N GLY A 166 -0.20 21.25 15.11
CA GLY A 166 0.34 20.86 13.80
C GLY A 166 -0.64 21.06 12.64
N ASN A 167 -0.10 21.42 11.48
CA ASN A 167 -0.90 21.53 10.25
C ASN A 167 -1.67 20.22 10.04
N PRO A 168 -2.99 20.25 9.74
CA PRO A 168 -3.64 19.05 9.22
C PRO A 168 -2.83 18.64 7.98
N SER A 169 -2.31 17.40 7.98
CA SER A 169 -1.73 16.85 6.74
C SER A 169 -2.75 17.12 5.63
N PRO A 170 -2.34 17.69 4.48
CA PRO A 170 -3.26 18.14 3.47
C PRO A 170 -3.98 16.92 2.89
N VAL A 171 -5.14 16.58 3.48
CA VAL A 171 -6.04 15.57 2.94
C VAL A 171 -6.32 15.98 1.50
N ILE A 172 -5.94 15.12 0.56
CA ILE A 172 -5.93 15.47 -0.87
C ILE A 172 -7.38 15.54 -1.32
N ARG A 173 -7.92 16.76 -1.36
CA ARG A 173 -9.24 17.01 -1.91
C ARG A 173 -9.27 16.61 -3.39
N VAL A 174 -10.40 16.05 -3.82
CA VAL A 174 -10.57 15.65 -5.22
C VAL A 174 -10.60 16.86 -6.15
N ASP A 175 -11.10 17.99 -5.67
CA ASP A 175 -11.29 19.25 -6.39
C ASP A 175 -10.09 20.19 -6.25
N ASN A 176 -8.86 19.67 -6.09
CA ASN A 176 -7.66 20.46 -5.81
C ASN A 176 -7.36 21.49 -6.91
N ILE A 177 -8.05 22.64 -6.85
CA ILE A 177 -7.85 23.83 -7.65
C ILE A 177 -6.62 24.55 -7.06
N PRO A 178 -5.55 24.81 -7.84
CA PRO A 178 -4.43 25.62 -7.37
C PRO A 178 -4.92 27.01 -6.95
N GLY A 179 -4.79 27.37 -5.67
CA GLY A 179 -5.10 28.71 -5.16
C GLY A 179 -5.40 28.77 -3.66
N PRO A 180 -5.43 29.97 -3.04
CA PRO A 180 -5.82 30.13 -1.65
C PRO A 180 -7.32 29.85 -1.51
N PHE A 181 -7.67 28.68 -0.98
CA PHE A 181 -9.06 28.36 -0.61
C PHE A 181 -9.58 29.35 0.43
N PRO A 182 -10.87 29.76 0.37
CA PRO A 182 -11.56 30.42 1.47
C PRO A 182 -11.35 29.63 2.77
N ALA A 183 -11.16 30.33 3.90
CA ALA A 183 -10.87 29.70 5.18
C ALA A 183 -11.90 28.64 5.60
N GLU A 184 -13.16 28.81 5.22
CA GLU A 184 -14.29 27.89 5.44
C GLU A 184 -14.08 26.52 4.77
N ILE A 185 -13.44 26.49 3.60
CA ILE A 185 -13.22 25.29 2.79
C ILE A 185 -12.01 24.48 3.32
N ARG A 186 -11.10 25.13 4.06
CA ARG A 186 -9.95 24.49 4.72
C ARG A 186 -10.32 23.72 5.98
N ARG A 187 -11.53 23.93 6.52
CA ARG A 187 -11.97 23.33 7.79
C ARG A 187 -12.72 22.01 7.61
N LEU A 188 -13.12 21.65 6.40
CA LEU A 188 -13.86 20.41 6.18
C LEU A 188 -12.92 19.20 6.27
N THR A 189 -13.37 18.17 6.99
CA THR A 189 -12.74 16.86 7.07
C THR A 189 -13.61 15.81 6.38
N GLY A 190 -12.98 14.75 5.87
CA GLY A 190 -13.72 13.55 5.49
C GLY A 190 -14.21 12.85 6.76
N ASP A 191 -15.52 12.84 6.98
CA ASP A 191 -16.15 12.24 8.17
C ASP A 191 -17.14 11.13 7.80
N GLN A 192 -17.32 10.90 6.50
CA GLN A 192 -18.19 9.86 5.96
C GLN A 192 -17.52 9.12 4.79
N ILE A 193 -17.92 7.88 4.58
CA ILE A 193 -17.61 7.09 3.39
C ILE A 193 -18.92 6.86 2.64
N LEU A 194 -18.96 7.31 1.40
CA LEU A 194 -20.05 7.01 0.49
C LEU A 194 -19.72 5.70 -0.23
N VAL A 195 -20.62 4.72 -0.15
CA VAL A 195 -20.50 3.41 -0.79
C VAL A 195 -21.70 3.22 -1.71
N TRP A 196 -21.46 3.16 -3.01
CA TRP A 196 -22.46 2.89 -4.02
C TRP A 196 -22.29 1.46 -4.54
N ASN A 197 -23.22 0.57 -4.17
CA ASN A 197 -23.32 -0.74 -4.79
C ASN A 197 -24.02 -0.55 -6.14
N PHE A 198 -23.26 -0.66 -7.23
CA PHE A 198 -23.77 -0.37 -8.55
C PHE A 198 -24.57 -1.53 -9.15
N GLU A 199 -24.57 -2.73 -8.57
CA GLU A 199 -25.44 -3.81 -9.04
C GLU A 199 -26.87 -3.64 -8.53
N THR A 200 -27.00 -3.45 -7.22
CA THR A 200 -28.27 -3.24 -6.52
C THR A 200 -28.76 -1.79 -6.57
N GLU A 201 -27.89 -0.87 -6.98
CA GLU A 201 -28.11 0.58 -7.00
C GLU A 201 -28.35 1.20 -5.61
N VAL A 202 -28.02 0.46 -4.55
CA VAL A 202 -28.07 0.94 -3.17
C VAL A 202 -26.91 1.90 -2.91
N LEU A 203 -27.22 3.05 -2.32
CA LEU A 203 -26.26 4.05 -1.88
C LEU A 203 -26.27 4.12 -0.35
N ASN A 204 -25.14 3.81 0.27
CA ASN A 204 -24.92 3.96 1.70
C ASN A 204 -23.98 5.13 1.97
N VAL A 205 -24.29 5.94 2.98
CA VAL A 205 -23.39 6.97 3.50
C VAL A 205 -23.10 6.60 4.95
N VAL A 206 -21.86 6.16 5.19
CA VAL A 206 -21.44 5.58 6.46
C VAL A 206 -20.62 6.62 7.20
N SER A 207 -21.01 6.98 8.42
CA SER A 207 -20.20 7.84 9.28
C SER A 207 -18.96 7.09 9.76
N ILE A 208 -17.80 7.74 9.67
CA ILE A 208 -16.54 7.19 10.20
C ILE A 208 -16.61 7.30 11.73
N PRO A 209 -16.65 6.18 12.48
CA PRO A 209 -16.88 6.26 13.93
C PRO A 209 -15.71 6.98 14.62
N GLN A 210 -16.03 8.00 15.41
CA GLN A 210 -15.05 8.82 16.12
C GLN A 210 -14.94 8.39 17.58
N ILE A 211 -13.75 8.54 18.15
CA ILE A 211 -13.53 8.40 19.58
C ILE A 211 -13.68 9.78 20.22
N GLU A 212 -14.67 9.96 21.11
CA GLU A 212 -15.06 11.28 21.63
C GLU A 212 -13.90 12.02 22.30
N THR A 213 -13.09 11.27 23.05
CA THR A 213 -11.96 11.80 23.82
C THR A 213 -10.73 12.05 22.96
N ALA A 214 -10.68 11.47 21.76
CA ALA A 214 -9.48 11.47 20.92
C ALA A 214 -9.85 11.15 19.45
N PRO A 215 -10.31 12.14 18.67
CA PRO A 215 -10.75 11.90 17.30
C PRO A 215 -9.65 11.35 16.40
N MET A 216 -10.08 10.59 15.40
CA MET A 216 -9.20 10.03 14.39
C MET A 216 -9.04 11.00 13.22
N VAL A 217 -7.79 11.30 12.87
CA VAL A 217 -7.40 12.02 11.66
C VAL A 217 -6.87 11.01 10.63
N HIS A 218 -7.22 11.18 9.36
CA HIS A 218 -6.81 10.26 8.29
C HIS A 218 -6.58 10.98 6.96
N GLU A 219 -5.86 10.32 6.04
CA GLU A 219 -5.62 10.81 4.67
C GLU A 219 -6.68 10.38 3.65
N ALA A 220 -7.75 9.73 4.13
CA ALA A 220 -8.80 9.12 3.32
C ALA A 220 -8.35 7.86 2.56
N ASP A 221 -7.34 7.17 3.11
CA ASP A 221 -6.91 5.86 2.65
C ASP A 221 -7.66 4.76 3.40
N PHE A 222 -8.54 4.07 2.68
CA PHE A 222 -9.38 3.00 3.20
C PHE A 222 -9.54 1.89 2.16
N GLN A 223 -10.05 0.75 2.61
CA GLN A 223 -10.42 -0.37 1.76
C GLN A 223 -11.76 -0.96 2.18
N LEU A 224 -12.43 -1.60 1.21
CA LEU A 224 -13.51 -2.55 1.47
C LEU A 224 -12.87 -3.91 1.77
N VAL A 225 -12.95 -4.36 3.04
CA VAL A 225 -12.40 -5.66 3.47
C VAL A 225 -13.26 -6.80 2.90
N CYS A 226 -14.57 -6.55 2.85
CA CYS A 226 -15.59 -7.37 2.20
C CYS A 226 -16.80 -6.48 1.89
N ASP A 227 -17.88 -7.06 1.37
CA ASP A 227 -19.10 -6.30 1.01
C ASP A 227 -19.83 -5.68 2.21
N THR A 228 -19.46 -6.06 3.44
CA THR A 228 -20.13 -5.59 4.66
C THR A 228 -19.24 -4.73 5.56
N HIS A 229 -17.92 -4.70 5.33
CA HIS A 229 -16.96 -4.03 6.23
C HIS A 229 -15.96 -3.16 5.48
N LEU A 230 -15.67 -2.01 6.09
CA LEU A 230 -14.64 -1.06 5.67
C LEU A 230 -13.51 -1.07 6.69
N ALA A 231 -12.29 -0.83 6.22
CA ALA A 231 -11.15 -0.55 7.09
C ALA A 231 -10.43 0.73 6.65
N ILE A 232 -10.15 1.62 7.59
CA ILE A 232 -9.51 2.92 7.37
C ILE A 232 -8.27 3.07 8.24
N GLY A 233 -7.22 3.62 7.63
CA GLY A 233 -5.99 3.98 8.32
C GLY A 233 -6.09 5.41 8.84
N GLY A 234 -5.56 5.65 10.03
CA GLY A 234 -5.52 7.00 10.58
C GLY A 234 -4.61 7.11 11.78
N ARG A 235 -4.76 8.22 12.51
CA ARG A 235 -4.09 8.48 13.77
C ARG A 235 -5.05 9.11 14.76
N ILE A 236 -4.87 8.82 16.04
CA ILE A 236 -5.53 9.59 17.09
C ILE A 236 -4.57 10.64 17.65
N GLN A 237 -5.07 11.85 17.88
CA GLN A 237 -4.35 12.89 18.61
C GLN A 237 -4.86 12.96 20.05
N ARG A 238 -4.23 12.21 20.97
CA ARG A 238 -4.53 12.34 22.40
C ARG A 238 -3.88 13.60 22.96
N GLY A 239 -4.63 14.35 23.78
CA GLY A 239 -4.30 15.68 24.30
C GLY A 239 -2.91 15.85 24.90
N PHE A 240 -1.93 16.08 24.02
CA PHE A 240 -0.57 16.58 24.28
C PHE A 240 0.56 15.60 24.65
N SER A 241 0.58 14.35 24.17
CA SER A 241 1.90 13.65 24.15
C SER A 241 2.15 12.50 23.18
N ARG A 242 1.16 11.74 22.68
CA ARG A 242 1.46 10.52 21.88
C ARG A 242 0.44 10.27 20.76
N PRO A 243 0.73 10.63 19.50
CA PRO A 243 -0.07 10.20 18.36
C PRO A 243 0.17 8.71 18.08
N SER A 244 -0.89 7.92 17.92
CA SER A 244 -0.80 6.51 17.56
C SER A 244 -1.37 6.27 16.17
N ALA A 245 -0.64 5.57 15.31
CA ALA A 245 -1.16 5.04 14.05
C ALA A 245 -2.16 3.92 14.34
N LEU A 246 -3.28 3.94 13.60
CA LEU A 246 -4.42 3.07 13.85
C LEU A 246 -4.95 2.46 12.56
N LEU A 247 -5.58 1.31 12.75
CA LEU A 247 -6.47 0.71 11.79
C LEU A 247 -7.84 0.58 12.44
N LYS A 248 -8.87 1.15 11.81
CA LYS A 248 -10.24 1.04 12.29
C LYS A 248 -11.08 0.28 11.29
N SER A 249 -11.82 -0.73 11.74
CA SER A 249 -12.76 -1.53 10.94
C SER A 249 -14.18 -1.35 11.46
N PHE A 250 -15.15 -1.21 10.56
CA PHE A 250 -16.57 -1.06 10.93
C PHE A 250 -17.49 -1.51 9.79
N ALA A 251 -18.73 -1.86 10.16
CA ALA A 251 -19.73 -2.33 9.21
C ALA A 251 -20.32 -1.18 8.38
N ILE A 252 -20.66 -1.47 7.12
CA ILE A 252 -21.26 -0.51 6.18
C ILE A 252 -22.73 -0.26 6.51
N SER A 253 -23.45 -1.31 6.90
CA SER A 253 -24.92 -1.29 7.05
C SER A 253 -25.39 -1.31 8.50
N ASP A 254 -24.47 -1.46 9.46
CA ASP A 254 -24.78 -1.57 10.88
C ASP A 254 -24.00 -0.52 11.68
N PRO A 255 -24.56 0.69 11.85
CA PRO A 255 -23.93 1.74 12.65
C PRO A 255 -23.95 1.46 14.15
N GLU A 256 -24.71 0.46 14.63
CA GLU A 256 -24.68 -0.02 16.02
C GLU A 256 -23.75 -1.23 16.20
N GLY A 257 -23.19 -1.76 15.10
CA GLY A 257 -22.23 -2.84 15.11
C GLY A 257 -20.92 -2.42 15.79
N THR A 258 -20.28 -3.34 16.51
CA THR A 258 -19.04 -3.08 17.25
C THR A 258 -17.91 -2.77 16.27
N ASP A 259 -17.49 -1.51 16.22
CA ASP A 259 -16.29 -1.12 15.50
C ASP A 259 -15.05 -1.70 16.18
N ARG A 260 -14.02 -2.00 15.40
CA ARG A 260 -12.77 -2.57 15.89
C ARG A 260 -11.65 -1.60 15.62
N THR A 261 -11.00 -1.13 16.68
CA THR A 261 -9.88 -0.21 16.57
C THR A 261 -8.61 -0.92 17.01
N PHE A 262 -7.63 -1.01 16.10
CA PHE A 262 -6.33 -1.59 16.35
C PHE A 262 -5.26 -0.53 16.36
N SER A 263 -4.37 -0.61 17.35
CA SER A 263 -3.20 0.23 17.50
C SER A 263 -1.93 -0.60 17.36
N HIS A 264 -0.90 0.06 16.84
CA HIS A 264 0.48 -0.44 16.91
C HIS A 264 1.15 -0.19 18.27
N GLY A 265 0.38 0.26 19.27
CA GLY A 265 0.79 0.63 20.64
C GLY A 265 1.88 1.70 20.67
N GLU A 266 2.81 1.68 21.65
CA GLU A 266 3.66 2.83 22.02
C GLU A 266 4.45 3.46 20.86
N ASN A 267 3.80 4.42 20.19
CA ASN A 267 4.42 5.43 19.36
C ASN A 267 5.02 6.49 20.27
N PHE A 268 6.34 6.42 20.49
CA PHE A 268 7.09 7.35 21.35
C PHE A 268 7.56 8.62 20.63
N GLU A 269 7.46 8.67 19.30
CA GLU A 269 7.95 9.80 18.53
C GLU A 269 6.82 10.75 18.12
N MET A 270 7.02 12.04 18.40
CA MET A 270 6.17 13.11 17.91
C MET A 270 6.42 13.29 16.40
N GLY A 271 5.62 12.64 15.56
CA GLY A 271 5.69 12.75 14.11
C GLY A 271 4.37 13.14 13.45
N ASP A 272 4.43 13.59 12.19
CA ASP A 272 3.29 13.75 11.28
C ASP A 272 2.75 12.40 10.78
N ASP A 273 2.73 11.39 11.66
CA ASP A 273 2.41 10.00 11.33
C ASP A 273 0.96 9.82 11.03
N ILE A 274 0.65 9.43 9.81
CA ILE A 274 -0.68 8.98 9.45
C ILE A 274 -0.63 7.46 9.30
N GLY A 275 -1.69 6.77 9.73
CA GLY A 275 -1.89 5.37 9.35
C GLY A 275 -2.46 5.37 7.94
N VAL A 276 -1.86 4.63 7.01
CA VAL A 276 -2.36 4.52 5.62
C VAL A 276 -2.67 3.07 5.31
N VAL A 277 -3.80 2.81 4.64
CA VAL A 277 -4.10 1.48 4.11
C VAL A 277 -3.56 1.41 2.69
N ALA A 278 -2.68 0.44 2.42
CA ALA A 278 -2.07 0.32 1.10
C ALA A 278 -3.07 -0.15 0.06
N SER A 279 -3.06 0.38 -1.17
CA SER A 279 -4.03 0.01 -2.21
C SER A 279 -3.73 -1.34 -2.90
N PRO A 280 -4.76 -2.06 -3.37
CA PRO A 280 -4.59 -3.30 -4.12
C PRO A 280 -4.41 -3.03 -5.62
N GLY A 281 -3.59 -3.85 -6.28
CA GLY A 281 -3.26 -3.75 -7.71
C GLY A 281 -3.72 -4.95 -8.53
N SER A 282 -4.58 -5.77 -7.95
CA SER A 282 -5.14 -6.98 -8.54
C SER A 282 -6.64 -7.04 -8.25
N SER A 283 -7.42 -7.51 -9.22
CA SER A 283 -8.86 -7.75 -9.07
C SER A 283 -9.18 -8.99 -8.27
N ALA A 284 -8.23 -9.92 -8.14
CA ALA A 284 -8.39 -11.07 -7.26
C ALA A 284 -8.49 -10.65 -5.78
N PRO A 285 -9.32 -11.33 -4.97
CA PRO A 285 -9.47 -11.03 -3.55
C PRO A 285 -8.13 -11.07 -2.80
N ASN A 286 -7.89 -10.07 -1.96
CA ASN A 286 -6.70 -10.04 -1.11
C ASN A 286 -7.05 -10.69 0.23
N PRO A 287 -6.34 -11.75 0.65
CA PRO A 287 -6.57 -12.38 1.96
C PRO A 287 -6.00 -11.56 3.13
N ILE A 288 -5.31 -10.45 2.82
CA ILE A 288 -4.63 -9.60 3.79
C ILE A 288 -4.94 -8.12 3.52
N LEU A 289 -4.87 -7.33 4.58
CA LEU A 289 -4.80 -5.88 4.55
C LEU A 289 -3.45 -5.42 5.09
N VAL A 290 -2.91 -4.33 4.55
CA VAL A 290 -1.65 -3.73 5.01
C VAL A 290 -1.90 -2.31 5.51
N ASN A 291 -1.57 -2.06 6.77
CA ASN A 291 -1.55 -0.74 7.39
C ASN A 291 -0.11 -0.24 7.50
N TYR A 292 0.20 0.91 6.91
CA TYR A 292 1.52 1.55 6.90
C TYR A 292 1.63 2.66 7.94
N HIS A 293 2.77 2.69 8.64
CA HIS A 293 3.01 3.57 9.78
C HIS A 293 4.13 4.57 9.39
N HIS A 294 3.75 5.82 9.09
CA HIS A 294 4.59 6.79 8.36
C HIS A 294 5.98 7.14 8.94
N HIS A 295 6.19 7.32 10.26
CA HIS A 295 7.54 7.62 10.84
C HIS A 295 8.47 6.43 10.82
N GLY A 296 7.93 5.26 11.17
CA GLY A 296 8.77 4.15 11.59
C GLY A 296 9.37 3.38 10.42
N GLY A 297 8.95 3.70 9.18
CA GLY A 297 9.22 2.86 8.03
C GLY A 297 8.79 1.43 8.32
N ARG A 298 7.54 1.23 8.78
CA ARG A 298 7.00 -0.08 9.16
C ARG A 298 5.59 -0.24 8.62
N PHE A 299 5.18 -1.48 8.43
CA PHE A 299 3.82 -1.84 8.07
C PHE A 299 3.36 -3.06 8.85
N THR A 300 2.07 -3.10 9.14
CA THR A 300 1.40 -4.26 9.73
C THR A 300 0.53 -4.93 8.68
N VAL A 301 0.78 -6.22 8.49
CA VAL A 301 -0.08 -7.11 7.71
C VAL A 301 -1.11 -7.73 8.64
N VAL A 302 -2.37 -7.70 8.25
CA VAL A 302 -3.50 -8.18 9.04
C VAL A 302 -4.35 -9.12 8.17
N LYS A 303 -4.76 -10.25 8.74
CA LYS A 303 -5.78 -11.12 8.12
C LYS A 303 -7.15 -10.45 8.16
N ASN A 304 -7.88 -10.49 7.05
CA ASN A 304 -9.19 -9.83 6.94
C ASN A 304 -10.19 -10.33 7.99
N GLU A 305 -10.11 -11.60 8.37
CA GLU A 305 -10.98 -12.27 9.34
C GLU A 305 -10.88 -11.65 10.76
N LEU A 306 -9.75 -11.00 11.08
CA LEU A 306 -9.62 -10.23 12.33
C LEU A 306 -10.44 -8.93 12.28
N LEU A 307 -10.53 -8.31 11.10
CA LEU A 307 -11.20 -7.04 10.87
C LEU A 307 -12.71 -7.19 10.74
N THR A 308 -13.18 -8.30 10.19
CA THR A 308 -14.61 -8.66 10.10
C THR A 308 -15.15 -9.26 11.39
N GLY A 309 -14.24 -9.67 12.28
CA GLY A 309 -14.59 -10.20 13.59
C GLY A 309 -14.91 -11.68 13.65
N GLU A 310 -14.69 -12.40 12.56
CA GLU A 310 -14.66 -13.87 12.53
C GLU A 310 -13.61 -14.45 13.49
N ILE A 311 -12.51 -13.72 13.69
CA ILE A 311 -11.53 -14.00 14.74
C ILE A 311 -11.83 -13.11 15.94
N HIS A 312 -12.21 -13.74 17.06
CA HIS A 312 -12.48 -13.03 18.31
C HIS A 312 -11.22 -12.37 18.86
N SER A 313 -11.36 -11.11 19.25
CA SER A 313 -10.37 -10.35 20.00
C SER A 313 -11.06 -9.82 21.25
N GLU A 314 -10.59 -10.20 22.44
CA GLU A 314 -11.04 -9.56 23.67
C GLU A 314 -10.26 -8.25 23.83
N PRO A 315 -10.93 -7.09 23.96
CA PRO A 315 -10.24 -5.87 24.33
C PRO A 315 -9.64 -6.08 25.72
N ARG A 316 -8.33 -5.84 25.89
CA ARG A 316 -7.73 -5.96 27.22
C ARG A 316 -8.31 -4.87 28.14
N PRO A 317 -8.74 -5.19 29.36
CA PRO A 317 -8.99 -4.17 30.37
C PRO A 317 -7.64 -3.56 30.77
N LEU A 318 -7.36 -2.32 30.35
CA LEU A 318 -6.09 -1.65 30.62
C LEU A 318 -6.29 -0.46 31.58
N GLY A 319 -5.33 -0.26 32.47
CA GLY A 319 -5.46 0.63 33.63
C GLY A 319 -5.45 2.13 33.31
N PHE A 320 -6.23 2.89 34.09
CA PHE A 320 -6.27 4.34 34.38
C PHE A 320 -5.99 5.43 33.31
N TRP A 321 -5.42 5.14 32.13
CA TRP A 321 -5.07 6.14 31.10
C TRP A 321 -5.63 5.84 29.70
N ASP A 322 -6.29 4.70 29.52
CA ASP A 322 -6.92 4.26 28.27
C ASP A 322 -8.42 4.12 28.49
N GLN A 323 -9.18 5.14 28.09
CA GLN A 323 -10.60 4.96 27.81
C GLN A 323 -10.74 4.61 26.31
N ASP A 324 -11.65 3.67 26.04
CA ASP A 324 -12.10 3.14 24.73
C ASP A 324 -11.38 1.87 24.20
N GLU A 325 -12.17 1.00 23.56
CA GLU A 325 -11.94 -0.41 23.15
C GLU A 325 -10.77 -0.62 22.15
N LEU A 326 -9.56 -0.24 22.54
CA LEU A 326 -8.37 -0.30 21.69
C LEU A 326 -7.67 -1.67 21.78
N HIS A 327 -7.63 -2.40 20.67
CA HIS A 327 -6.85 -3.61 20.53
C HIS A 327 -5.40 -3.29 20.14
N GLN A 328 -4.42 -4.03 20.64
CA GLN A 328 -3.04 -3.93 20.17
C GLN A 328 -2.77 -5.05 19.17
N PHE A 329 -2.20 -4.73 18.00
CA PHE A 329 -1.86 -5.77 17.01
C PHE A 329 -0.97 -6.87 17.58
N TRP A 330 -0.17 -6.53 18.59
CA TRP A 330 0.82 -7.40 19.22
C TRP A 330 0.17 -8.51 20.05
N ASP A 331 -1.09 -8.32 20.45
CA ASP A 331 -1.89 -9.33 21.13
C ASP A 331 -2.43 -10.39 20.16
N HIS A 332 -2.22 -10.20 18.86
CA HIS A 332 -2.72 -11.06 17.80
C HIS A 332 -1.61 -11.64 16.90
N PRO A 333 -0.49 -12.17 17.44
CA PRO A 333 0.68 -12.59 16.65
C PRO A 333 0.40 -13.74 15.67
N HIS A 334 -0.73 -14.43 15.83
CA HIS A 334 -1.18 -15.51 14.96
C HIS A 334 -1.82 -15.03 13.65
N VAL A 335 -2.23 -13.76 13.61
CA VAL A 335 -3.08 -13.17 12.55
C VAL A 335 -2.69 -11.74 12.17
N THR A 336 -1.62 -11.22 12.77
CA THR A 336 -0.98 -9.95 12.43
C THR A 336 0.52 -10.13 12.32
N ARG A 337 1.19 -9.27 11.56
CA ARG A 337 2.65 -9.20 11.53
C ARG A 337 3.13 -7.80 11.18
N THR A 338 3.92 -7.20 12.07
CA THR A 338 4.53 -5.88 11.82
C THR A 338 5.99 -6.04 11.43
N ILE A 339 6.33 -5.52 10.25
CA ILE A 339 7.64 -5.64 9.61
C ILE A 339 8.12 -4.25 9.22
N GLU A 340 9.43 -4.09 9.13
CA GLU A 340 10.05 -2.90 8.58
C GLU A 340 9.91 -2.83 7.06
N GLY A 341 9.71 -1.62 6.58
CA GLY A 341 9.48 -1.30 5.19
C GLY A 341 8.59 -0.11 4.98
N THR A 342 8.89 0.64 3.92
CA THR A 342 8.05 1.69 3.38
C THR A 342 7.29 1.16 2.19
N ILE A 343 5.98 1.37 2.17
CA ILE A 343 5.14 1.06 1.01
C ILE A 343 4.66 2.34 0.34
N SER A 344 4.24 2.26 -0.92
CA SER A 344 3.67 3.42 -1.60
C SER A 344 2.25 3.67 -1.06
N PRO A 345 1.95 4.86 -0.50
CA PRO A 345 0.61 5.18 0.00
C PRO A 345 -0.39 5.42 -1.14
N ARG A 346 0.08 5.81 -2.33
CA ARG A 346 -0.78 6.30 -3.43
C ARG A 346 -0.89 5.38 -4.63
N LEU A 347 -0.03 4.38 -4.70
CA LEU A 347 -0.02 3.41 -5.77
C LEU A 347 -0.23 2.04 -5.16
N PRO A 348 -0.85 1.11 -5.90
CA PRO A 348 -0.98 -0.24 -5.45
C PRO A 348 0.33 -0.82 -4.97
N SER A 349 0.36 -1.29 -3.72
CA SER A 349 1.52 -1.97 -3.13
C SER A 349 1.17 -3.39 -2.70
N ILE A 350 -0.10 -3.78 -2.80
CA ILE A 350 -0.60 -5.14 -2.51
C ILE A 350 -1.11 -5.79 -3.80
N SER A 351 -0.84 -7.07 -3.98
CA SER A 351 -1.44 -7.88 -5.04
C SER A 351 -1.57 -9.31 -4.56
N ASN A 352 -2.80 -9.78 -4.35
CA ASN A 352 -3.10 -11.05 -3.69
C ASN A 352 -2.47 -11.08 -2.28
N SER A 353 -1.58 -12.04 -2.03
CA SER A 353 -0.81 -12.17 -0.79
C SER A 353 0.52 -11.43 -0.79
N ARG A 354 0.84 -10.69 -1.87
CA ARG A 354 2.16 -10.06 -2.05
C ARG A 354 2.14 -8.58 -1.70
N VAL A 355 3.24 -8.09 -1.14
CA VAL A 355 3.43 -6.69 -0.76
C VAL A 355 4.76 -6.19 -1.32
N LEU A 356 4.73 -5.09 -2.06
CA LEU A 356 5.92 -4.40 -2.57
C LEU A 356 6.41 -3.38 -1.54
N VAL A 357 7.65 -3.54 -1.10
CA VAL A 357 8.23 -2.81 0.03
C VAL A 357 9.57 -2.21 -0.38
N SER A 358 9.80 -0.96 0.00
CA SER A 358 11.10 -0.27 -0.10
C SER A 358 11.74 -0.18 1.29
N LEU A 359 12.99 -0.58 1.39
CA LEU A 359 13.81 -0.40 2.60
C LEU A 359 14.92 0.60 2.28
N MET A 360 15.00 1.68 3.07
CA MET A 360 16.07 2.66 2.98
C MET A 360 17.29 2.16 3.74
N ILE A 361 18.46 2.25 3.13
CA ILE A 361 19.73 2.03 3.83
C ILE A 361 20.31 3.42 4.12
N GLU A 362 20.20 3.88 5.36
CA GLU A 362 20.90 5.08 5.81
C GLU A 362 22.35 4.72 6.15
N ASP A 363 23.31 5.46 5.58
CA ASP A 363 24.76 5.25 5.76
C ASP A 363 25.30 5.84 7.08
N GLU A 364 24.47 6.47 7.93
CA GLU A 364 24.96 7.31 9.05
C GLU A 364 24.61 6.85 10.49
N ASP A 365 23.75 5.86 10.71
CA ASP A 365 23.53 5.35 12.07
C ASP A 365 24.27 4.03 12.33
N GLU A 366 25.43 4.13 13.00
CA GLU A 366 26.20 3.02 13.60
C GLU A 366 25.38 2.20 14.64
N ARG A 367 24.09 2.49 14.81
CA ARG A 367 23.20 1.91 15.82
C ARG A 367 22.18 0.92 15.25
N PHE A 368 22.01 0.87 13.94
CA PHE A 368 21.09 -0.10 13.33
C PHE A 368 21.80 -1.40 12.97
N ILE A 369 21.56 -2.42 13.81
CA ILE A 369 21.79 -3.83 13.45
C ILE A 369 20.72 -4.20 12.41
N LYS A 370 20.86 -3.71 11.19
CA LYS A 370 20.02 -4.11 10.06
C LYS A 370 20.90 -4.71 8.98
N PHE A 371 20.37 -5.76 8.37
CA PHE A 371 20.92 -6.48 7.22
C PHE A 371 21.51 -5.51 6.20
N SER A 372 22.77 -5.15 6.38
CA SER A 372 23.48 -4.30 5.45
C SER A 372 23.75 -5.16 4.23
N VAL A 373 22.94 -4.91 3.22
CA VAL A 373 23.25 -5.30 1.85
C VAL A 373 24.24 -4.28 1.35
N LYS A 374 25.50 -4.39 1.80
CA LYS A 374 26.60 -3.90 0.96
C LYS A 374 26.55 -4.72 -0.31
N SER A 375 26.11 -4.08 -1.39
CA SER A 375 26.18 -4.62 -2.74
C SER A 375 27.56 -5.28 -2.93
N PRO A 376 27.63 -6.58 -3.29
CA PRO A 376 28.89 -7.29 -3.50
C PRO A 376 29.76 -6.70 -4.62
N LEU A 377 29.27 -5.67 -5.31
CA LEU A 377 29.89 -5.05 -6.47
C LEU A 377 30.62 -3.72 -6.17
N GLY A 378 30.55 -3.18 -4.94
CA GLY A 378 30.98 -1.78 -4.71
C GLY A 378 30.14 -0.77 -5.51
N ILE A 379 28.98 -1.20 -5.99
CA ILE A 379 28.00 -0.40 -6.72
C ILE A 379 26.87 -0.12 -5.73
N GLN A 380 26.66 1.15 -5.38
CA GLN A 380 25.60 1.57 -4.46
C GLN A 380 24.27 0.88 -4.78
N PRO A 381 23.54 0.33 -3.78
CA PRO A 381 22.16 -0.07 -3.96
C PRO A 381 21.35 1.14 -4.44
N TYR A 382 20.45 0.89 -5.37
CA TYR A 382 20.05 1.78 -6.44
C TYR A 382 19.37 3.10 -6.01
N GLY A 383 19.58 4.14 -6.82
CA GLY A 383 18.97 5.47 -6.67
C GLY A 383 19.85 6.46 -5.92
N ILE A 384 19.51 7.75 -6.02
CA ILE A 384 20.23 8.88 -5.41
C ILE A 384 20.26 8.79 -3.85
N HIS A 385 19.62 7.77 -3.25
CA HIS A 385 19.43 7.56 -1.81
C HIS A 385 19.42 6.08 -1.31
N GLY A 386 20.10 5.11 -1.95
CA GLY A 386 20.39 3.81 -1.29
C GLY A 386 19.20 2.89 -0.95
N ASN A 387 18.10 2.86 -1.71
CA ASN A 387 16.92 2.03 -1.40
C ASN A 387 17.01 0.62 -2.00
N ILE A 388 16.57 -0.40 -1.25
CA ILE A 388 16.36 -1.77 -1.74
C ILE A 388 14.88 -2.09 -1.79
N LEU A 389 14.45 -2.70 -2.90
CA LEU A 389 13.08 -3.12 -3.10
C LEU A 389 12.94 -4.61 -2.80
N PHE A 390 11.90 -4.96 -2.06
CA PHE A 390 11.56 -6.32 -1.67
C PHE A 390 10.13 -6.64 -2.05
N LEU A 391 9.91 -7.88 -2.45
CA LEU A 391 8.58 -8.47 -2.55
C LEU A 391 8.40 -9.41 -1.37
N TYR A 392 7.47 -9.07 -0.49
CA TYR A 392 7.00 -9.94 0.57
C TYR A 392 5.82 -10.75 0.04
N ASP A 393 5.72 -12.01 0.42
CA ASP A 393 4.59 -12.87 0.07
C ASP A 393 4.11 -13.66 1.28
N PHE A 394 2.83 -13.48 1.59
CA PHE A 394 2.13 -14.01 2.76
C PHE A 394 1.21 -15.19 2.40
N ASP A 395 1.43 -15.85 1.26
CA ASP A 395 0.74 -17.11 0.92
C ASP A 395 1.16 -18.19 1.93
N GLN A 396 0.27 -18.47 2.89
CA GLN A 396 0.55 -19.38 4.00
C GLN A 396 0.78 -20.82 3.53
N LYS A 397 0.14 -21.25 2.44
CA LYS A 397 0.37 -22.59 1.89
C LYS A 397 1.77 -22.66 1.30
N ARG A 398 2.13 -21.68 0.46
CA ARG A 398 3.44 -21.60 -0.17
C ARG A 398 4.58 -21.51 0.85
N CYS A 399 4.41 -20.71 1.90
CA CYS A 399 5.40 -20.59 2.96
C CYS A 399 5.61 -21.93 3.70
N LYS A 400 4.52 -22.64 4.03
CA LYS A 400 4.61 -23.98 4.65
C LYS A 400 5.28 -25.00 3.74
N ASP A 401 4.94 -25.00 2.46
CA ASP A 401 5.56 -25.89 1.48
C ASP A 401 7.08 -25.65 1.38
N LEU A 402 7.53 -24.40 1.45
CA LEU A 402 8.96 -24.04 1.44
C LEU A 402 9.66 -24.45 2.75
N LEU A 403 9.04 -24.25 3.91
CA LEU A 403 9.61 -24.64 5.20
C LEU A 403 9.78 -26.16 5.33
N ASN A 404 8.87 -26.93 4.72
CA ASN A 404 8.88 -28.39 4.76
C ASN A 404 9.89 -29.05 3.80
N LEU A 405 10.65 -28.28 3.02
CA LEU A 405 11.68 -28.82 2.14
C LEU A 405 12.79 -29.52 2.94
N THR A 406 13.18 -30.71 2.50
CA THR A 406 14.37 -31.41 2.98
C THR A 406 15.65 -30.64 2.64
N GLU A 407 16.77 -30.96 3.31
CA GLU A 407 18.06 -30.31 3.06
C GLU A 407 18.48 -30.39 1.58
N ALA A 408 18.32 -31.56 0.95
CA ALA A 408 18.61 -31.75 -0.48
C ALA A 408 17.73 -30.86 -1.39
N GLU A 409 16.45 -30.69 -1.03
CA GLU A 409 15.54 -29.82 -1.78
C GLU A 409 15.84 -28.34 -1.56
N ARG A 410 16.26 -27.94 -0.36
CA ARG A 410 16.73 -26.58 -0.07
C ARG A 410 17.99 -26.24 -0.87
N THR A 411 18.97 -27.13 -0.92
CA THR A 411 20.17 -26.97 -1.76
C THR A 411 19.81 -26.90 -3.25
N SER A 412 18.88 -27.74 -3.70
CA SER A 412 18.37 -27.69 -5.08
C SER A 412 17.67 -26.36 -5.39
N LEU A 413 16.84 -25.85 -4.48
CA LEU A 413 16.19 -24.56 -4.61
C LEU A 413 17.21 -23.41 -4.68
N GLU A 414 18.18 -23.38 -3.77
CA GLU A 414 19.22 -22.36 -3.76
C GLU A 414 20.02 -22.34 -5.08
N ASN A 415 20.42 -23.52 -5.58
CA ASN A 415 21.13 -23.64 -6.85
C ASN A 415 20.29 -23.14 -8.04
N ARG A 416 18.98 -23.38 -8.05
CA ARG A 416 18.08 -22.85 -9.08
C ARG A 416 17.96 -21.33 -8.99
N LEU A 417 17.72 -20.79 -7.80
CA LEU A 417 17.64 -19.34 -7.57
C LEU A 417 18.92 -18.63 -8.04
N ARG A 418 20.08 -19.20 -7.69
CA ARG A 418 21.39 -18.66 -8.09
C ARG A 418 21.63 -18.74 -9.60
N LYS A 419 21.15 -19.82 -10.24
CA LYS A 419 21.22 -20.00 -11.70
C LYS A 419 20.33 -19.01 -12.44
N GLU A 420 19.12 -18.78 -11.93
CA GLU A 420 18.16 -17.82 -12.49
C GLU A 420 18.66 -16.39 -12.30
N ASN A 421 19.15 -16.07 -11.10
CA ASN A 421 19.69 -14.77 -10.72
C ASN A 421 20.90 -14.93 -9.78
N LYS A 422 22.09 -14.55 -10.25
CA LYS A 422 23.33 -14.57 -9.44
C LYS A 422 23.25 -13.68 -8.19
N HIS A 423 22.29 -12.75 -8.16
CA HIS A 423 22.05 -11.82 -7.06
C HIS A 423 20.77 -12.14 -6.27
N ALA A 424 20.13 -13.29 -6.50
CA ALA A 424 18.96 -13.69 -5.73
C ALA A 424 19.27 -13.64 -4.22
N GLN A 425 18.35 -13.05 -3.48
CA GLN A 425 18.36 -12.97 -2.02
C GLN A 425 16.94 -13.25 -1.55
N VAL A 426 16.76 -14.42 -0.93
CA VAL A 426 15.46 -14.94 -0.52
C VAL A 426 15.52 -15.36 0.93
N SER A 427 14.61 -14.85 1.74
CA SER A 427 14.42 -15.30 3.12
C SER A 427 13.03 -15.93 3.25
N ILE A 428 12.94 -17.10 3.88
CA ILE A 428 11.68 -17.71 4.32
C ILE A 428 11.63 -17.56 5.84
N VAL A 429 10.62 -16.84 6.33
CA VAL A 429 10.58 -16.39 7.72
C VAL A 429 9.38 -16.97 8.45
N GLU A 430 9.68 -17.77 9.46
CA GLU A 430 8.76 -18.37 10.41
C GLU A 430 8.87 -17.74 11.81
N ARG A 431 10.08 -17.33 12.22
CA ARG A 431 10.32 -16.72 13.54
C ARG A 431 9.41 -15.52 13.77
N ASN A 432 8.82 -15.42 14.95
CA ASN A 432 7.90 -14.36 15.34
C ASN A 432 8.67 -13.23 16.02
N PHE A 433 9.01 -12.21 15.24
CA PHE A 433 9.54 -10.95 15.74
C PHE A 433 8.63 -9.81 15.31
N LYS A 434 8.73 -8.70 16.04
CA LYS A 434 7.98 -7.49 15.79
C LYS A 434 8.93 -6.33 15.57
N ALA A 435 8.73 -5.60 14.49
CA ALA A 435 9.39 -4.32 14.30
C ALA A 435 8.84 -3.28 15.30
N GLY A 436 9.60 -3.01 16.37
CA GLY A 436 9.44 -1.86 17.26
C GLY A 436 9.92 -0.57 16.60
N ILE A 437 9.89 0.56 17.31
CA ILE A 437 10.33 1.86 16.75
C ILE A 437 11.85 1.91 16.71
N GLU A 438 12.46 1.57 17.84
CA GLU A 438 13.91 1.62 18.03
C GLU A 438 14.58 0.28 17.72
N GLU A 439 13.85 -0.84 17.85
CA GLU A 439 14.40 -2.19 17.73
C GLU A 439 13.41 -3.22 17.21
N GLU A 440 13.93 -4.29 16.60
CA GLU A 440 13.18 -5.53 16.40
C GLU A 440 13.15 -6.32 17.71
N ILE A 441 11.95 -6.58 18.21
CA ILE A 441 11.75 -7.35 19.43
C ILE A 441 11.40 -8.77 19.03
N ASP A 442 12.20 -9.73 19.47
CA ASP A 442 11.85 -11.14 19.34
C ASP A 442 10.70 -11.49 20.28
N THR A 443 9.67 -12.14 19.76
CA THR A 443 8.42 -12.42 20.49
C THR A 443 8.08 -13.91 20.51
N GLU A 444 9.06 -14.79 20.30
CA GLU A 444 8.83 -16.25 20.44
C GLU A 444 8.51 -16.65 21.88
N TYR A 445 9.03 -15.89 22.84
CA TYR A 445 8.77 -16.03 24.27
C TYR A 445 8.16 -14.73 24.79
N SER A 446 7.12 -14.85 25.63
CA SER A 446 6.56 -13.70 26.32
C SER A 446 7.62 -13.07 27.22
N LEU A 447 7.56 -11.75 27.41
CA LEU A 447 8.46 -10.99 28.29
C LEU A 447 8.48 -11.52 29.73
N GLU A 448 7.44 -12.23 30.15
CA GLU A 448 7.32 -12.83 31.48
C GLU A 448 8.11 -14.14 31.64
N PHE A 449 8.59 -14.73 30.55
CA PHE A 449 9.33 -16.00 30.56
C PHE A 449 10.72 -15.80 29.99
N GLU A 450 11.73 -16.25 30.74
CA GLU A 450 13.11 -16.27 30.23
C GLU A 450 13.22 -17.29 29.07
N PRO A 451 13.69 -16.87 27.88
CA PRO A 451 13.89 -17.78 26.77
C PRO A 451 14.95 -18.86 27.12
N PRO A 452 14.85 -20.09 26.59
CA PRO A 452 15.88 -21.09 26.76
C PRO A 452 17.26 -20.58 26.28
N GLN A 453 18.33 -21.00 26.98
CA GLN A 453 19.69 -20.57 26.63
C GLN A 453 20.07 -20.91 25.18
N GLU A 454 19.59 -22.04 24.65
CA GLU A 454 19.79 -22.42 23.25
C GLU A 454 19.23 -21.37 22.28
N TYR A 455 18.07 -20.78 22.62
CA TYR A 455 17.46 -19.72 21.83
C TYR A 455 18.22 -18.39 21.95
N LEU A 456 18.65 -18.02 23.15
CA LEU A 456 19.49 -16.83 23.35
C LEU A 456 20.80 -16.94 22.55
N ASN A 457 21.43 -18.12 22.54
CA ASN A 457 22.62 -18.39 21.75
C ASN A 457 22.33 -18.30 20.24
N HIS A 458 21.18 -18.78 19.79
CA HIS A 458 20.73 -18.66 18.41
C HIS A 458 20.55 -17.19 17.99
N LEU A 459 19.86 -16.38 18.80
CA LEU A 459 19.71 -14.94 18.57
C LEU A 459 21.05 -14.21 18.53
N GLN A 460 21.97 -14.56 19.44
CA GLN A 460 23.34 -14.02 19.42
C GLN A 460 24.07 -14.42 18.13
N GLY A 461 23.89 -15.65 17.65
CA GLY A 461 24.44 -16.11 16.37
C GLY A 461 23.93 -15.29 15.18
N ILE A 462 22.61 -15.08 15.10
CA ILE A 462 22.00 -14.22 14.06
C ILE A 462 22.60 -12.82 14.10
N ARG A 463 22.69 -12.23 15.30
CA ARG A 463 23.26 -10.89 15.50
C ARG A 463 24.71 -10.81 14.99
N LEU A 464 25.57 -11.75 15.38
CA LEU A 464 26.98 -11.78 14.96
C LEU A 464 27.14 -11.96 13.44
N VAL A 465 26.31 -12.80 12.82
CA VAL A 465 26.26 -12.97 11.37
C VAL A 465 25.83 -11.67 10.69
N ASN A 466 24.81 -10.99 11.21
CA ASN A 466 24.34 -9.72 10.66
C ASN A 466 25.39 -8.60 10.81
N GLU A 467 26.05 -8.49 11.96
CA GLU A 467 27.19 -7.57 12.16
C GLU A 467 28.33 -7.88 11.17
N SER A 468 28.62 -9.17 10.94
CA SER A 468 29.66 -9.61 9.99
C SER A 468 29.31 -9.27 8.54
N ARG A 469 28.03 -9.38 8.16
CA ARG A 469 27.50 -8.95 6.85
C ARG A 469 27.64 -7.45 6.67
N THR A 470 27.32 -6.66 7.69
CA THR A 470 27.46 -5.19 7.67
C THR A 470 28.90 -4.71 7.48
N ASN A 471 29.82 -5.43 8.11
CA ASN A 471 31.25 -5.18 7.97
C ASN A 471 31.81 -5.70 6.63
N GLY A 472 31.00 -6.33 5.78
CA GLY A 472 31.41 -6.90 4.49
C GLY A 472 32.29 -8.14 4.60
N VAL A 473 32.33 -8.77 5.78
CA VAL A 473 33.13 -9.98 6.05
C VAL A 473 32.37 -11.22 5.59
N GLU A 474 31.07 -11.28 5.87
CA GLU A 474 30.20 -12.38 5.49
C GLU A 474 29.28 -11.99 4.33
N LYS A 475 29.07 -12.90 3.37
CA LYS A 475 28.18 -12.67 2.23
C LYS A 475 26.73 -12.97 2.61
N THR A 476 25.80 -12.15 2.12
CA THR A 476 24.37 -12.50 2.17
C THR A 476 24.12 -13.78 1.37
N PRO A 477 23.51 -14.81 1.96
CA PRO A 477 23.20 -16.05 1.25
C PRO A 477 22.13 -15.83 0.18
N THR A 478 22.08 -16.73 -0.81
CA THR A 478 21.01 -16.71 -1.82
C THR A 478 19.66 -17.09 -1.22
N LEU A 479 19.67 -18.03 -0.27
CA LEU A 479 18.49 -18.59 0.38
C LEU A 479 18.76 -18.69 1.88
N GLU A 480 17.87 -18.12 2.69
CA GLU A 480 17.94 -18.12 4.15
C GLU A 480 16.61 -18.58 4.74
N PHE A 481 16.66 -19.42 5.78
CA PHE A 481 15.51 -19.86 6.54
C PHE A 481 15.62 -19.30 7.96
N ASP A 482 14.70 -18.42 8.35
CA ASP A 482 14.59 -17.87 9.69
C ASP A 482 13.46 -18.61 10.43
N GLU A 483 13.81 -19.78 10.95
CA GLU A 483 12.87 -20.75 11.55
C GLU A 483 12.57 -20.46 13.02
N ALA A 484 11.37 -20.83 13.45
CA ALA A 484 11.02 -20.76 14.87
C ALA A 484 11.72 -21.88 15.68
N PRO A 485 11.85 -21.72 17.01
CA PRO A 485 12.26 -22.80 17.90
C PRO A 485 11.42 -24.06 17.70
N MET A 486 12.03 -25.24 17.81
CA MET A 486 11.38 -26.52 17.51
C MET A 486 10.08 -26.73 18.29
N GLU A 487 10.07 -26.34 19.57
CA GLU A 487 8.93 -26.38 20.48
C GLU A 487 7.82 -25.38 20.12
N LYS A 488 8.10 -24.38 19.28
CA LYS A 488 7.15 -23.35 18.81
C LYS A 488 6.70 -23.54 17.36
N LYS A 489 7.27 -24.48 16.59
CA LYS A 489 6.91 -24.72 15.17
C LYS A 489 5.43 -25.04 14.92
N SER A 490 4.72 -25.57 15.93
CA SER A 490 3.28 -25.86 15.83
C SER A 490 2.38 -24.66 16.11
N THR A 491 2.92 -23.56 16.64
CA THR A 491 2.15 -22.36 16.99
C THR A 491 1.68 -21.64 15.73
N PRO A 492 0.36 -21.33 15.60
CA PRO A 492 -0.16 -20.56 14.48
C PRO A 492 0.56 -19.21 14.34
N ARG A 493 0.83 -18.75 13.12
CA ARG A 493 1.54 -17.49 12.85
C ARG A 493 1.38 -17.10 11.40
N ILE A 494 1.61 -15.82 11.09
CA ILE A 494 1.74 -15.36 9.71
C ILE A 494 3.18 -15.61 9.26
N LEU A 495 3.34 -16.52 8.31
CA LEU A 495 4.61 -16.77 7.63
C LEU A 495 4.76 -15.82 6.43
N TYR A 496 6.00 -15.55 6.02
CA TYR A 496 6.24 -14.88 4.74
C TYR A 496 7.55 -15.31 4.08
N THR A 497 7.60 -15.12 2.76
CA THR A 497 8.87 -15.05 2.03
C THR A 497 9.21 -13.60 1.73
N ARG A 498 10.50 -13.26 1.74
CA ARG A 498 11.02 -11.95 1.35
C ARG A 498 12.04 -12.15 0.24
N SER A 499 11.81 -11.56 -0.93
CA SER A 499 12.70 -11.62 -2.08
C SER A 499 13.15 -10.23 -2.51
N ALA A 500 14.46 -10.00 -2.63
CA ALA A 500 14.99 -8.75 -3.18
C ALA A 500 14.68 -8.63 -4.68
N VAL A 501 14.15 -7.49 -5.11
CA VAL A 501 13.79 -7.22 -6.52
C VAL A 501 14.99 -6.62 -7.26
N TRP A 502 15.36 -7.21 -8.40
CA TRP A 502 16.49 -6.77 -9.21
C TRP A 502 16.05 -6.21 -10.56
N PHE A 503 16.41 -4.95 -10.79
CA PHE A 503 16.20 -4.26 -12.05
C PHE A 503 17.38 -4.55 -12.99
N PRO A 504 17.14 -4.66 -14.30
CA PRO A 504 18.23 -4.70 -15.28
C PRO A 504 19.17 -3.50 -15.15
N GLU A 505 20.47 -3.70 -15.38
CA GLU A 505 21.52 -2.68 -15.16
C GLU A 505 21.23 -1.34 -15.89
N ASN A 506 20.60 -1.40 -17.06
CA ASN A 506 20.22 -0.23 -17.85
C ASN A 506 19.03 0.57 -17.27
N LEU A 507 18.24 -0.01 -16.37
CA LEU A 507 17.17 0.66 -15.63
C LEU A 507 17.62 1.09 -14.24
N ALA A 508 18.48 0.29 -13.61
CA ALA A 508 19.10 0.55 -12.31
C ALA A 508 19.79 1.93 -12.22
N THR A 509 20.41 2.39 -13.31
CA THR A 509 21.12 3.68 -13.35
C THR A 509 20.20 4.90 -13.49
N ARG A 510 18.89 4.71 -13.73
CA ARG A 510 17.95 5.81 -14.02
C ARG A 510 17.36 6.51 -12.80
N GLY A 511 17.71 6.08 -11.58
CA GLY A 511 17.16 6.64 -10.35
C GLY A 511 15.67 6.29 -10.19
N ILE A 512 15.39 5.10 -9.66
CA ILE A 512 14.01 4.63 -9.45
C ILE A 512 13.45 5.27 -8.19
N GLU A 513 12.40 6.07 -8.33
CA GLU A 513 11.64 6.61 -7.20
C GLU A 513 10.62 5.57 -6.70
N PRO A 514 10.71 5.06 -5.45
CA PRO A 514 9.76 4.07 -4.94
C PRO A 514 8.29 4.52 -4.99
N ARG A 515 8.05 5.83 -4.89
CA ARG A 515 6.72 6.44 -4.97
C ARG A 515 6.04 6.32 -6.34
N LYS A 516 6.78 5.96 -7.40
CA LYS A 516 6.27 5.74 -8.76
C LYS A 516 6.05 4.25 -9.08
N LEU A 517 6.36 3.35 -8.15
CA LEU A 517 6.18 1.92 -8.33
C LEU A 517 4.78 1.51 -7.90
N ALA A 518 4.15 0.68 -8.73
CA ALA A 518 2.93 -0.03 -8.39
C ALA A 518 3.11 -1.53 -8.60
N LEU A 519 2.60 -2.32 -7.65
CA LEU A 519 2.47 -3.76 -7.76
C LEU A 519 1.19 -4.09 -8.52
N THR A 520 1.28 -5.06 -9.42
CA THR A 520 0.19 -5.49 -10.30
C THR A 520 -0.04 -6.99 -10.12
N SER A 521 -0.98 -7.59 -10.85
CA SER A 521 -1.23 -9.04 -10.79
C SER A 521 -0.03 -9.86 -11.26
N SER A 522 0.69 -9.39 -12.30
CA SER A 522 1.77 -10.15 -12.94
C SER A 522 3.17 -9.52 -12.81
N GLY A 523 3.31 -8.34 -12.19
CA GLY A 523 4.60 -7.66 -12.14
C GLY A 523 4.63 -6.34 -11.37
N ILE A 524 5.70 -5.58 -11.59
CA ILE A 524 5.90 -4.24 -11.01
C ILE A 524 5.94 -3.23 -12.16
N VAL A 525 5.13 -2.17 -12.07
CA VAL A 525 5.17 -1.05 -13.02
C VAL A 525 5.82 0.16 -12.37
N TYR A 526 6.77 0.78 -13.09
CA TYR A 526 7.26 2.13 -12.81
C TYR A 526 6.56 3.10 -13.74
N LEU A 527 5.74 3.97 -13.16
CA LEU A 527 4.87 4.86 -13.90
C LEU A 527 5.64 6.08 -14.45
N PRO A 528 5.48 6.41 -15.74
CA PRO A 528 6.15 7.57 -16.33
C PRO A 528 5.50 8.88 -15.89
N ARG A 529 6.27 9.96 -15.80
CA ARG A 529 5.71 11.30 -16.05
C ARG A 529 5.52 11.52 -17.55
N ILE A 530 4.82 12.58 -17.95
CA ILE A 530 4.56 12.89 -19.37
C ILE A 530 5.87 12.98 -20.19
N SER A 531 6.92 13.55 -19.59
CA SER A 531 8.26 13.70 -20.20
C SER A 531 9.19 12.50 -19.96
N GLU A 532 8.74 11.45 -19.27
CA GLU A 532 9.55 10.31 -18.87
C GLU A 532 9.07 9.02 -19.55
N ILE A 533 9.94 8.03 -19.55
CA ILE A 533 9.62 6.67 -19.99
C ILE A 533 9.45 5.80 -18.75
N GLY A 534 8.38 5.02 -18.72
CA GLY A 534 8.10 4.06 -17.67
C GLY A 534 8.53 2.66 -18.09
N PHE A 535 8.34 1.70 -17.20
CA PHE A 535 8.61 0.30 -17.52
C PHE A 535 7.74 -0.63 -16.69
N PHE A 536 7.45 -1.79 -17.27
CA PHE A 536 6.80 -2.89 -16.61
C PHE A 536 7.75 -4.07 -16.54
N LEU A 537 7.84 -4.65 -15.34
CA LEU A 537 8.67 -5.80 -15.04
C LEU A 537 7.77 -6.99 -14.77
N SER A 538 7.67 -7.89 -15.74
CA SER A 538 6.91 -9.13 -15.59
C SER A 538 7.59 -10.07 -14.61
N PHE A 539 6.81 -10.68 -13.74
CA PHE A 539 7.23 -11.86 -13.01
C PHE A 539 7.21 -13.09 -13.92
N ASP A 540 6.32 -13.15 -14.90
CA ASP A 540 6.23 -14.31 -15.80
C ASP A 540 7.40 -14.31 -16.81
N GLU A 541 8.03 -15.48 -16.94
CA GLU A 541 8.85 -15.86 -18.10
C GLU A 541 7.90 -16.59 -19.07
N LEU A 542 7.35 -15.88 -20.07
CA LEU A 542 6.63 -16.53 -21.18
C LEU A 542 7.62 -17.10 -22.20
#